data_AF-A0A2H6MXJ0-F1
#
_entry.id   AF-A0A2H6MXJ0-F1
#
_cell.length_a   1.000
_cell.length_b   1.000
_cell.length_c   1.000
_cell.angle_alpha   90.00
_cell.angle_beta   90.00
_cell.angle_gamma   90.00
#
_symmetry.space_group_name_H-M   'P 1'
#
loop_
_entity.id
_entity.type
_entity.pdbx_description
1 polymer ?
#
loop_
_entity_poly.entity_id
_entity_poly.type
_entity_poly.pdbx_seq_one_letter_code
_entity_poly.pdbx_strand_id
1 'polypeptide(L)'
;DTLTPGESDNLEENKESFRYLKDEQLCQLNVGMEEYRIPQGVQSPFTTHQEHSVRNSFLKTGTKFSNFIHEEHQSNGGALVLHAYMDELSFLSPVEMERFAEEFLALTFSENEKNAAYYALAIVHGSAAYLPDFLDYFAFNFPSTPVKMEILGKKDIETTTISNFHTQVREISRHA
;
A
#
# COMPACT_ATOMS: atom_id res chain seq x y z
N ASP A 1 -14.90 44.98 30.98
CA ASP A 1 -15.98 44.00 30.86
C ASP A 1 -15.91 43.27 29.54
N THR A 2 -15.70 41.98 29.72
CA THR A 2 -15.40 40.90 28.78
C THR A 2 -16.64 40.47 28.02
N LEU A 3 -16.48 40.00 26.77
CA LEU A 3 -17.03 38.74 26.24
C LEU A 3 -16.86 38.66 24.71
N THR A 4 -15.93 37.79 24.28
CA THR A 4 -15.92 37.15 22.95
C THR A 4 -16.40 35.71 23.12
N PRO A 5 -17.34 35.19 22.31
CA PRO A 5 -17.67 33.77 22.28
C PRO A 5 -16.90 33.05 21.16
N GLY A 6 -16.33 31.88 21.45
CA GLY A 6 -15.77 31.01 20.41
C GLY A 6 -14.72 30.02 20.87
N GLU A 7 -14.98 29.24 21.93
CA GLU A 7 -14.19 28.04 22.26
C GLU A 7 -15.14 26.85 22.39
N SER A 8 -15.46 26.21 21.25
CA SER A 8 -16.10 24.89 21.25
C SER A 8 -15.97 24.26 19.87
N ASP A 9 -14.77 23.88 19.45
CA ASP A 9 -14.57 22.96 18.30
C ASP A 9 -13.26 22.16 18.35
N ASN A 10 -12.29 22.50 19.20
CA ASN A 10 -10.96 21.85 19.21
C ASN A 10 -10.82 20.57 20.06
N LEU A 11 -11.91 19.97 20.57
CA LEU A 11 -11.83 18.78 21.44
C LEU A 11 -12.31 17.46 20.79
N GLU A 12 -13.07 17.53 19.70
CA GLU A 12 -13.55 16.32 18.99
C GLU A 12 -12.53 15.77 18.00
N GLU A 13 -11.82 16.61 17.24
CA GLU A 13 -10.78 16.18 16.29
C GLU A 13 -9.68 15.35 16.96
N ASN A 14 -9.34 15.69 18.21
CA ASN A 14 -8.27 15.03 18.96
C ASN A 14 -8.64 13.57 19.34
N LYS A 15 -9.92 13.26 19.54
CA LYS A 15 -10.36 11.92 19.98
C LYS A 15 -10.30 10.89 18.86
N GLU A 16 -10.62 11.29 17.63
CA GLU A 16 -10.54 10.44 16.44
C GLU A 16 -9.08 10.11 16.09
N SER A 17 -8.18 11.10 16.17
CA SER A 17 -6.74 10.88 15.92
C SER A 17 -6.11 9.88 16.91
N PHE A 18 -6.55 9.86 18.17
CA PHE A 18 -6.08 8.87 19.15
C PHE A 18 -6.66 7.45 18.95
N ARG A 19 -7.76 7.29 18.22
CA ARG A 19 -8.30 5.96 17.89
C ARG A 19 -7.44 5.28 16.84
N TYR A 20 -7.10 6.02 15.78
CA TYR A 20 -6.24 5.51 14.72
C TYR A 20 -4.88 5.03 15.26
N LEU A 21 -4.27 5.79 16.18
CA LEU A 21 -3.00 5.42 16.84
C LEU A 21 -3.13 4.17 17.74
N LYS A 22 -4.30 3.92 18.34
CA LYS A 22 -4.55 2.71 19.13
C LYS A 22 -4.77 1.49 18.24
N ASP A 23 -5.39 1.68 17.09
CA ASP A 23 -5.57 0.62 16.09
C ASP A 23 -4.21 0.22 15.47
N GLU A 24 -3.28 1.16 15.28
CA GLU A 24 -1.90 0.83 14.90
C GLU A 24 -1.15 0.00 15.95
N GLN A 25 -1.42 0.22 17.25
CA GLN A 25 -0.84 -0.63 18.32
C GLN A 25 -1.44 -2.03 18.36
N LEU A 26 -2.68 -2.22 17.90
CA LEU A 26 -3.28 -3.55 17.71
C LEU A 26 -2.62 -4.29 16.53
N CYS A 27 -2.21 -3.57 15.47
CA CYS A 27 -1.40 -4.13 14.39
C CYS A 27 0.00 -4.59 14.84
N GLN A 28 0.50 -4.12 16.00
CA GLN A 28 1.78 -4.56 16.57
C GLN A 28 1.70 -5.88 17.37
N LEU A 29 0.49 -6.41 17.64
CA LEU A 29 0.38 -7.72 18.27
C LEU A 29 0.55 -8.81 17.22
N ASN A 30 1.68 -9.53 17.34
CA ASN A 30 2.09 -10.72 16.57
C ASN A 30 1.13 -11.93 16.67
N VAL A 31 -0.17 -11.73 16.90
CA VAL A 31 -1.15 -12.82 17.05
C VAL A 31 -1.99 -12.90 15.78
N GLY A 32 -1.59 -13.79 14.87
CA GLY A 32 -2.39 -14.19 13.70
C GLY A 32 -1.79 -13.89 12.33
N MET A 33 -0.66 -13.17 12.26
CA MET A 33 -0.07 -12.75 10.98
C MET A 33 1.00 -13.72 10.44
N GLU A 34 1.42 -14.73 11.22
CA GLU A 34 2.46 -15.66 10.76
C GLU A 34 2.01 -16.66 9.70
N GLU A 35 0.72 -16.99 9.64
CA GLU A 35 0.21 -17.86 8.56
C GLU A 35 0.15 -17.16 7.21
N TYR A 36 0.23 -15.82 7.19
CA TYR A 36 0.08 -14.99 5.99
C TYR A 36 1.38 -14.34 5.53
N ARG A 37 2.47 -14.47 6.30
CA ARG A 37 3.80 -14.09 5.82
C ARG A 37 4.21 -15.04 4.70
N ILE A 38 4.74 -14.49 3.60
CA ILE A 38 5.46 -15.28 2.61
C ILE A 38 6.50 -16.11 3.38
N PRO A 39 6.59 -17.44 3.15
CA PRO A 39 7.57 -18.27 3.85
C PRO A 39 8.95 -17.64 3.73
N GLN A 40 9.60 -17.40 4.87
CA GLN A 40 10.94 -16.81 4.90
C GLN A 40 11.86 -17.58 3.96
N GLY A 41 12.48 -16.88 3.01
CA GLY A 41 13.49 -17.48 2.14
C GLY A 41 13.03 -17.98 0.77
N VAL A 42 11.76 -17.80 0.39
CA VAL A 42 11.30 -18.15 -0.97
C VAL A 42 11.43 -16.94 -1.88
N GLN A 43 12.42 -16.95 -2.77
CA GLN A 43 12.47 -15.99 -3.88
C GLN A 43 11.35 -16.29 -4.86
N SER A 44 10.55 -15.27 -5.19
CA SER A 44 9.53 -15.41 -6.23
C SER A 44 10.20 -15.51 -7.60
N PRO A 45 9.75 -16.43 -8.48
CA PRO A 45 10.25 -16.47 -9.84
C PRO A 45 9.86 -15.17 -10.56
N PHE A 46 10.76 -14.64 -11.39
CA PHE A 46 10.46 -13.48 -12.21
C PHE A 46 9.28 -13.79 -13.13
N THR A 47 8.27 -12.94 -13.07
CA THR A 47 7.05 -13.10 -13.88
C THR A 47 7.22 -12.49 -15.27
N THR A 48 8.14 -11.53 -15.41
CA THR A 48 8.42 -10.82 -16.67
C THR A 48 9.90 -10.47 -16.83
N HIS A 49 10.33 -10.22 -18.06
CA HIS A 49 11.69 -9.72 -18.35
C HIS A 49 11.92 -8.31 -17.77
N GLN A 50 10.88 -7.48 -17.73
CA GLN A 50 10.96 -6.14 -17.15
C GLN A 50 11.24 -6.22 -15.64
N GLU A 51 10.51 -7.06 -14.92
CA GLU A 51 10.74 -7.29 -13.49
C GLU A 51 12.19 -7.72 -13.22
N HIS A 52 12.69 -8.69 -14.00
CA HIS A 52 14.10 -9.11 -13.90
C HIS A 52 15.07 -7.96 -14.17
N SER A 53 14.81 -7.11 -15.17
CA SER A 53 15.65 -5.95 -15.45
C SER A 53 15.66 -4.94 -14.30
N VAL A 54 14.48 -4.67 -13.71
CA VAL A 54 14.36 -3.72 -12.59
C VAL A 54 15.07 -4.24 -11.34
N ARG A 55 14.87 -5.51 -10.97
CA ARG A 55 15.51 -6.12 -9.79
C ARG A 55 17.05 -6.21 -9.90
N ASN A 56 17.61 -6.05 -11.09
CA ASN A 56 19.06 -5.96 -11.29
C ASN A 56 19.59 -4.51 -11.21
N SER A 57 18.71 -3.51 -11.11
CA SER A 57 19.01 -2.08 -11.08
C SER A 57 18.89 -1.52 -9.67
N PHE A 58 19.74 -1.99 -8.76
CA PHE A 58 19.75 -1.52 -7.37
C PHE A 58 20.44 -0.15 -7.23
N LEU A 59 19.87 0.70 -6.38
CA LEU A 59 20.44 2.01 -6.05
C LEU A 59 21.66 1.86 -5.15
N LYS A 60 22.63 2.75 -5.33
CA LYS A 60 23.83 2.84 -4.47
C LYS A 60 23.64 3.96 -3.45
N THR A 61 22.73 3.76 -2.51
CA THR A 61 22.46 4.72 -1.41
C THR A 61 23.61 4.79 -0.40
N GLY A 62 24.52 3.80 -0.42
CA GLY A 62 25.66 3.73 0.51
C GLY A 62 25.28 3.16 1.87
N THR A 63 24.04 2.69 2.02
CA THR A 63 23.54 2.01 3.21
C THR A 63 23.56 0.50 3.00
N LYS A 64 23.31 -0.25 4.07
CA LYS A 64 23.13 -1.71 3.95
C LYS A 64 21.87 -2.12 3.19
N PHE A 65 20.96 -1.17 2.95
CA PHE A 65 19.66 -1.41 2.35
C PHE A 65 19.62 -1.15 0.84
N SER A 66 20.67 -0.55 0.28
CA SER A 66 20.86 -0.30 -1.16
C SER A 66 20.41 -1.45 -2.06
N ASN A 67 20.74 -2.70 -1.70
CA ASN A 67 20.44 -3.88 -2.52
C ASN A 67 18.94 -4.25 -2.57
N PHE A 68 18.10 -3.64 -1.73
CA PHE A 68 16.65 -3.87 -1.68
C PHE A 68 15.84 -2.74 -2.33
N ILE A 69 16.53 -1.69 -2.81
CA ILE A 69 15.92 -0.51 -3.40
C ILE A 69 16.32 -0.48 -4.87
N HIS A 70 15.35 -0.69 -5.74
CA HIS A 70 15.57 -0.77 -7.19
C HIS A 70 14.98 0.46 -7.87
N GLU A 71 15.73 1.02 -8.82
CA GLU A 71 15.29 2.18 -9.59
C GLU A 71 15.02 1.76 -11.04
N GLU A 72 13.79 2.01 -11.48
CA GLU A 72 13.37 1.88 -12.86
C GLU A 72 13.31 3.26 -13.52
N HIS A 73 13.94 3.38 -14.70
CA HIS A 73 13.75 4.52 -15.59
C HIS A 73 12.78 4.11 -16.72
N GLN A 74 11.58 4.69 -16.70
CA GLN A 74 10.52 4.37 -17.65
C GLN A 74 10.94 4.71 -19.08
N SER A 75 10.99 3.70 -19.97
CA SER A 75 11.56 3.83 -21.32
C SER A 75 10.89 4.89 -22.19
N ASN A 76 9.59 5.12 -21.97
CA ASN A 76 8.79 6.01 -22.79
C ASN A 76 8.74 7.44 -22.22
N GLY A 77 8.39 7.55 -20.93
CA GLY A 77 8.15 8.84 -20.27
C GLY A 77 9.35 9.41 -19.51
N GLY A 78 10.41 8.63 -19.34
CA GLY A 78 11.61 9.04 -18.61
C GLY A 78 11.42 9.26 -17.10
N ALA A 79 10.28 8.88 -16.54
CA ALA A 79 10.02 8.98 -15.12
C ALA A 79 10.85 7.94 -14.34
N LEU A 80 11.27 8.31 -13.13
CA LEU A 80 11.91 7.39 -12.19
C LEU A 80 10.85 6.75 -11.28
N VAL A 81 10.95 5.45 -11.08
CA VAL A 81 10.09 4.66 -10.19
C VAL A 81 10.96 3.87 -9.23
N LEU A 82 10.63 3.90 -7.94
CA LEU A 82 11.27 3.05 -6.93
C LEU A 82 10.51 1.75 -6.75
N HIS A 83 11.25 0.66 -6.62
CA HIS A 83 10.72 -0.67 -6.35
C HIS A 83 11.43 -1.28 -5.15
N ALA A 84 10.66 -1.97 -4.32
CA ALA A 84 11.15 -2.90 -3.33
C ALA A 84 10.29 -4.17 -3.37
N TYR A 85 10.85 -5.32 -3.03
CA TYR A 85 10.14 -6.59 -3.15
C TYR A 85 10.08 -7.32 -1.81
N MET A 86 8.86 -7.64 -1.37
CA MET A 86 8.64 -8.23 -0.04
C MET A 86 9.34 -9.58 0.14
N ASP A 87 9.55 -10.35 -0.94
CA ASP A 87 10.33 -11.59 -0.89
C ASP A 87 11.81 -11.33 -0.56
N GLU A 88 12.40 -10.25 -1.07
CA GLU A 88 13.75 -9.80 -0.70
C GLU A 88 13.79 -9.16 0.69
N LEU A 89 12.77 -8.38 1.06
CA LEU A 89 12.68 -7.76 2.38
C LEU A 89 12.41 -8.79 3.50
N SER A 90 11.84 -9.95 3.17
CA SER A 90 11.53 -11.02 4.13
C SER A 90 12.76 -11.55 4.88
N PHE A 91 13.97 -11.29 4.36
CA PHE A 91 15.24 -11.65 4.99
C PHE A 91 15.70 -10.63 6.06
N LEU A 92 15.08 -9.46 6.12
CA LEU A 92 15.40 -8.44 7.13
C LEU A 92 14.78 -8.80 8.48
N SER A 93 15.52 -8.58 9.55
CA SER A 93 14.92 -8.60 10.90
C SER A 93 13.91 -7.45 11.07
N PRO A 94 12.99 -7.50 12.04
CA PRO A 94 11.99 -6.43 12.23
C PRO A 94 12.60 -5.04 12.39
N VAL A 95 13.70 -4.92 13.13
CA VAL A 95 14.43 -3.64 13.32
C VAL A 95 15.07 -3.16 12.01
N GLU A 96 15.49 -4.09 11.15
CA GLU A 96 16.05 -3.76 9.84
C GLU A 96 14.96 -3.35 8.85
N MET A 97 13.80 -3.99 8.90
CA MET A 97 12.62 -3.61 8.12
C MET A 97 12.18 -2.18 8.45
N GLU A 98 12.15 -1.80 9.73
CA GLU A 98 11.80 -0.44 10.15
C GLU A 98 12.77 0.60 9.59
N ARG A 99 14.09 0.36 9.73
CA ARG A 99 15.11 1.26 9.17
C ARG A 99 15.11 1.29 7.64
N PHE A 100 14.81 0.16 7.00
CA PHE A 100 14.61 0.10 5.55
C PHE A 100 13.43 0.99 5.15
N ALA A 101 12.31 0.92 5.86
CA ALA A 101 11.12 1.72 5.58
C ALA A 101 11.41 3.23 5.68
N GLU A 102 12.15 3.65 6.71
CA GLU A 102 12.59 5.04 6.86
C GLU A 102 13.42 5.52 5.66
N GLU A 103 14.43 4.74 5.24
CA GLU A 103 15.27 5.07 4.09
C GLU A 103 14.47 5.09 2.77
N PHE A 104 13.64 4.08 2.55
CA PHE A 104 12.83 3.96 1.34
C PHE A 104 11.83 5.11 1.22
N LEU A 105 11.19 5.51 2.33
CA LEU A 105 10.26 6.65 2.35
C LEU A 105 10.99 7.98 2.16
N ALA A 106 12.17 8.16 2.77
CA ALA A 106 12.98 9.36 2.58
C ALA A 106 13.36 9.55 1.10
N LEU A 107 13.70 8.47 0.40
CA LEU A 107 13.95 8.51 -1.05
C LEU A 107 12.67 8.76 -1.85
N THR A 108 11.58 8.05 -1.52
CA THR A 108 10.28 8.18 -2.20
C THR A 108 9.79 9.62 -2.23
N PHE A 109 9.93 10.34 -1.11
CA PHE A 109 9.50 11.73 -0.98
C PHE A 109 10.63 12.75 -1.20
N SER A 110 11.77 12.32 -1.74
CA SER A 110 12.89 13.23 -2.02
C SER A 110 12.57 14.17 -3.18
N GLU A 111 12.97 15.43 -3.03
CA GLU A 111 12.74 16.49 -4.00
C GLU A 111 14.06 17.12 -4.45
N ASN A 112 14.08 17.63 -5.68
CA ASN A 112 15.21 18.37 -6.21
C ASN A 112 15.24 19.83 -5.70
N GLU A 113 16.27 20.57 -6.10
CA GLU A 113 16.45 22.00 -5.73
C GLU A 113 15.30 22.92 -6.14
N LYS A 114 14.40 22.46 -7.01
CA LYS A 114 13.20 23.18 -7.46
C LYS A 114 11.94 22.71 -6.74
N ASN A 115 12.06 21.95 -5.65
CA ASN A 115 10.95 21.33 -4.90
C ASN A 115 10.05 20.46 -5.79
N ALA A 116 10.65 19.72 -6.73
CA ALA A 116 9.95 18.73 -7.53
C ALA A 116 10.43 17.33 -7.14
N ALA A 117 9.48 16.42 -6.89
CA ALA A 117 9.76 15.03 -6.56
C ALA A 117 10.66 14.37 -7.62
N TYR A 118 11.67 13.63 -7.18
CA TYR A 118 12.53 12.85 -8.08
C TYR A 118 11.79 11.64 -8.65
N TYR A 119 10.99 10.98 -7.81
CA TYR A 119 10.30 9.74 -8.13
C TYR A 119 8.82 10.01 -8.37
N ALA A 120 8.30 9.49 -9.48
CA ALA A 120 6.89 9.61 -9.82
C ALA A 120 6.04 8.59 -9.05
N LEU A 121 6.62 7.46 -8.67
CA LEU A 121 5.95 6.35 -8.01
C LEU A 121 6.96 5.52 -7.20
N ALA A 122 6.50 4.95 -6.09
CA ALA A 122 7.23 3.96 -5.33
C ALA A 122 6.32 2.75 -5.06
N ILE A 123 6.83 1.54 -5.28
CA ILE A 123 6.06 0.30 -5.21
C ILE A 123 6.78 -0.70 -4.30
N VAL A 124 6.06 -1.23 -3.31
CA VAL A 124 6.52 -2.39 -2.52
C VAL A 124 5.73 -3.62 -2.95
N HIS A 125 6.33 -4.42 -3.83
CA HIS A 125 5.71 -5.60 -4.43
C HIS A 125 5.46 -6.66 -3.36
N GLY A 126 4.26 -7.24 -3.35
CA GLY A 126 3.87 -8.30 -2.41
C GLY A 126 3.69 -7.83 -0.96
N SER A 127 3.81 -6.53 -0.66
CA SER A 127 3.71 -6.03 0.72
C SER A 127 2.37 -6.35 1.39
N ALA A 128 1.28 -6.30 0.61
CA ALA A 128 -0.07 -6.54 1.09
C ALA A 128 -0.55 -8.00 0.90
N ALA A 129 0.34 -8.93 0.53
CA ALA A 129 -0.05 -10.33 0.25
C ALA A 129 -0.66 -11.06 1.46
N TYR A 130 -0.44 -10.52 2.66
CA TYR A 130 -1.01 -11.06 3.89
C TYR A 130 -2.48 -10.65 4.12
N LEU A 131 -2.98 -9.64 3.39
CA LEU A 131 -4.34 -9.16 3.56
C LEU A 131 -5.33 -10.14 2.91
N PRO A 132 -6.50 -10.38 3.54
CA PRO A 132 -7.56 -11.18 2.92
C PRO A 132 -8.10 -10.48 1.66
N ASP A 133 -8.78 -11.23 0.81
CA ASP A 133 -9.58 -10.62 -0.26
C ASP A 133 -10.66 -9.72 0.37
N PHE A 134 -10.52 -8.41 0.18
CA PHE A 134 -11.41 -7.45 0.80
C PHE A 134 -12.84 -7.57 0.28
N LEU A 135 -13.02 -7.94 -0.98
CA LEU A 135 -14.36 -8.05 -1.56
C LEU A 135 -15.10 -9.25 -0.98
N ASP A 136 -14.43 -10.39 -0.82
CA ASP A 136 -14.96 -11.54 -0.08
C ASP A 136 -15.25 -11.19 1.39
N TYR A 137 -14.32 -10.51 2.07
CA TYR A 137 -14.47 -10.10 3.47
C TYR A 137 -15.70 -9.21 3.68
N PHE A 138 -15.87 -8.16 2.86
CA PHE A 138 -17.01 -7.24 3.00
C PHE A 138 -18.33 -7.90 2.57
N ALA A 139 -18.32 -8.75 1.54
CA ALA A 139 -19.51 -9.49 1.12
C ALA A 139 -20.02 -10.43 2.20
N PHE A 140 -19.11 -11.09 2.94
CA PHE A 140 -19.49 -12.00 4.03
C PHE A 140 -19.96 -11.26 5.29
N ASN A 141 -19.20 -10.26 5.75
CA ASN A 141 -19.45 -9.62 7.05
C ASN A 141 -20.48 -8.48 6.99
N PHE A 142 -20.57 -7.78 5.85
CA PHE A 142 -21.41 -6.59 5.71
C PHE A 142 -22.22 -6.60 4.40
N PRO A 143 -22.96 -7.68 4.08
CA PRO A 143 -23.55 -7.93 2.76
C PRO A 143 -24.50 -6.83 2.27
N SER A 144 -25.15 -6.12 3.20
CA SER A 144 -26.12 -5.06 2.91
C SER A 144 -25.51 -3.67 2.75
N THR A 145 -24.18 -3.51 2.93
CA THR A 145 -23.51 -2.21 2.81
C THR A 145 -23.72 -1.64 1.41
N PRO A 146 -24.26 -0.42 1.30
CA PRO A 146 -24.46 0.21 0.00
C PRO A 146 -23.12 0.59 -0.61
N VAL A 147 -22.93 0.24 -1.88
CA VAL A 147 -21.77 0.62 -2.69
C VAL A 147 -22.25 1.30 -3.97
N LYS A 148 -21.42 2.21 -4.49
CA LYS A 148 -21.67 2.88 -5.77
C LYS A 148 -20.81 2.23 -6.84
N MET A 149 -21.44 1.87 -7.95
CA MET A 149 -20.75 1.31 -9.11
C MET A 149 -21.08 2.13 -10.36
N GLU A 150 -20.06 2.35 -11.19
CA GLU A 150 -20.23 2.94 -12.52
C GLU A 150 -20.48 1.84 -13.55
N ILE A 151 -21.44 2.05 -14.44
CA ILE A 151 -21.75 1.09 -15.50
C ILE A 151 -20.83 1.35 -16.69
N LEU A 152 -19.97 0.39 -17.02
CA LEU A 152 -19.04 0.51 -18.15
C LEU A 152 -19.79 0.88 -19.46
N GLY A 153 -19.38 1.97 -20.10
CA GLY A 153 -19.99 2.48 -21.34
C GLY A 153 -21.21 3.37 -21.14
N LYS A 154 -21.62 3.63 -19.90
CA LYS A 154 -22.62 4.64 -19.51
C LYS A 154 -22.03 5.57 -18.46
N LYS A 155 -22.57 6.79 -18.33
CA LYS A 155 -22.20 7.71 -17.23
C LYS A 155 -23.09 7.51 -15.99
N ASP A 156 -23.80 6.40 -15.93
CA ASP A 156 -24.76 6.11 -14.88
C ASP A 156 -24.04 5.51 -13.67
N ILE A 157 -24.34 6.07 -12.49
CA ILE A 157 -23.89 5.55 -11.20
C ILE A 157 -25.06 4.85 -10.54
N GLU A 158 -24.92 3.56 -10.31
CA GLU A 158 -25.91 2.75 -9.62
C GLU A 158 -25.48 2.53 -8.16
N THR A 159 -26.44 2.62 -7.24
CA THR A 159 -26.23 2.20 -5.85
C THR A 159 -26.76 0.78 -5.68
N THR A 160 -25.91 -0.14 -5.27
CA THR A 160 -26.25 -1.55 -5.01
C THR A 160 -25.68 -1.97 -3.65
N THR A 161 -25.83 -3.24 -3.27
CA THR A 161 -25.20 -3.78 -2.06
C THR A 161 -23.86 -4.43 -2.39
N ILE A 162 -22.93 -4.49 -1.43
CA ILE A 162 -21.65 -5.18 -1.61
C ILE A 162 -21.83 -6.65 -2.02
N SER A 163 -22.86 -7.34 -1.50
CA SER A 163 -23.17 -8.72 -1.90
C SER A 163 -23.55 -8.86 -3.38
N ASN A 164 -24.34 -7.92 -3.90
CA ASN A 164 -24.71 -7.91 -5.32
C ASN A 164 -23.52 -7.53 -6.20
N PHE A 165 -22.71 -6.56 -5.77
CA PHE A 165 -21.50 -6.17 -6.47
C PHE A 165 -20.47 -7.31 -6.53
N HIS A 166 -20.25 -8.02 -5.41
CA HIS A 166 -19.38 -9.19 -5.32
C HIS A 166 -19.79 -10.31 -6.29
N THR A 167 -21.10 -10.61 -6.36
CA THR A 167 -21.62 -11.61 -7.30
C THR A 167 -21.32 -11.21 -8.75
N GLN A 168 -21.57 -9.95 -9.10
CA GLN A 168 -21.30 -9.43 -10.46
C GLN A 168 -19.81 -9.50 -10.83
N VAL A 169 -18.92 -9.08 -9.93
CA VAL A 169 -17.47 -9.16 -10.13
C VAL A 169 -17.07 -10.62 -10.37
N ARG A 170 -17.54 -11.55 -9.52
CA ARG A 170 -17.23 -12.98 -9.64
C ARG A 170 -17.65 -13.58 -10.98
N GLU A 171 -18.82 -13.20 -11.52
CA GLU A 171 -19.26 -13.69 -12.84
C GLU A 171 -18.39 -13.13 -13.98
N ILE A 172 -18.00 -11.86 -13.91
CA ILE A 172 -17.13 -11.23 -14.91
C ILE A 172 -15.74 -11.86 -14.87
N SER A 173 -15.15 -12.01 -13.67
CA SER A 173 -13.80 -12.56 -13.49
C SER A 173 -13.65 -14.01 -13.93
N ARG A 174 -14.74 -14.81 -13.94
CA ARG A 174 -14.69 -16.20 -14.45
C ARG A 174 -14.30 -16.33 -15.92
N HIS A 175 -14.40 -15.25 -16.68
CA HIS A 175 -14.18 -15.25 -18.12
C HIS A 175 -12.89 -14.51 -18.54
N ALA A 176 -12.07 -14.09 -17.56
CA ALA A 176 -10.79 -13.41 -17.76
C ALA A 176 -9.62 -14.38 -17.53
#